data_AF-A0A7S3CVW4-F1
#
_entry.id   AF-A0A7S3CVW4-F1
#
_cell.length_a   1.000
_cell.length_b   1.000
_cell.length_c   1.000
_cell.angle_alpha   90.00
_cell.angle_beta   90.00
_cell.angle_gamma   90.00
#
_symmetry.space_group_name_H-M   'P 1'
#
loop_
_entity.id
_entity.type
_entity.pdbx_description
1 polymer ?
#
loop_
_entity_poly.entity_id
_entity_poly.type
_entity_poly.pdbx_seq_one_letter_code
_entity_poly.pdbx_strand_id
1 'polypeptide(L)'
;MLFKIKLEKFLQTKDAAKFTQAMDYLEASKKSFGIELDYQKQVVNSLLIFRHTLEKEGKQVEKSWYMDTFSLLFKIIRQNYYNVSEEYQSIFNLHELLISLAVDYAKVSKCELKAITPANLLYKMYEASQKVEGREGTFMDEYLGKEDGEELIVHLFSSFTFYKGYGMKEGEEDKSNNAHNCRKFSTLSSMYLLHKLMHVCGCGRELNSELKNLFLTYARAYIELTSVVTDLQMYVAYLSEQQRKEIMESLQNQIDTKPNYSEARKAKAHINLNKLANIFRSEFHPSLDAFKAHLGELSQQFFAFLKLDDKPEKGERKFADEQALLIAEVVDMFILGSKGDLKQEDVSQLELFKICLLELAFEQSNYNFDIQLALMKSFERVGACTSYSESYDNLGIKGVQLESLGFLSLRHSLSQLNFSLTSKVQQKQWKYLTHNAQDLSDMKVKALQDFNYGQLENFIEYEGFLAKSYFAAFEFEYYERMRQLFSNFVNGTQLNIQLGGGDSHYSSGVDLIEQGMKYEQLSQ
;
A
#
# COMPACT_ATOMS: atom_id res chain seq x y z
N MET A 1 -3.93 28.77 -42.31
CA MET A 1 -2.87 29.65 -42.90
C MET A 1 -1.97 30.26 -41.82
N LEU A 2 -2.52 30.94 -40.80
CA LEU A 2 -1.74 31.52 -39.69
C LEU A 2 -0.89 30.51 -38.90
N PHE A 3 -1.40 29.29 -38.69
CA PHE A 3 -0.67 28.21 -38.03
C PHE A 3 0.56 27.76 -38.83
N LYS A 4 0.42 27.62 -40.16
CA LYS A 4 1.52 27.25 -41.07
C LYS A 4 2.64 28.31 -41.06
N ILE A 5 2.26 29.59 -41.10
CA ILE A 5 3.20 30.72 -41.04
C ILE A 5 3.92 30.79 -39.67
N LYS A 6 3.22 30.50 -38.57
CA LYS A 6 3.82 30.44 -37.22
C LYS A 6 4.74 29.24 -37.05
N LEU A 7 4.39 28.09 -37.63
CA LEU A 7 5.20 26.87 -37.62
C LEU A 7 6.47 27.05 -38.47
N GLU A 8 6.36 27.64 -39.66
CA GLU A 8 7.52 27.95 -40.51
C GLU A 8 8.49 28.96 -39.84
N LYS A 9 7.96 29.92 -39.08
CA LYS A 9 8.79 30.82 -38.25
C LYS A 9 9.44 30.11 -37.06
N PHE A 10 8.73 29.20 -36.40
CA PHE A 10 9.27 28.41 -35.29
C PHE A 10 10.41 27.51 -35.78
N LEU A 11 10.23 26.82 -36.91
CA LEU A 11 11.22 25.93 -37.53
C LEU A 11 12.54 26.63 -37.93
N GLN A 12 12.57 27.96 -37.97
CA GLN A 12 13.77 28.76 -38.28
C GLN A 12 14.53 29.25 -37.03
N THR A 13 14.06 28.96 -35.81
CA THR A 13 14.72 29.40 -34.58
C THR A 13 15.74 28.39 -34.06
N LYS A 14 16.66 28.84 -33.18
CA LYS A 14 17.54 27.93 -32.41
C LYS A 14 16.75 26.98 -31.51
N ASP A 15 15.51 27.34 -31.16
CA ASP A 15 14.64 26.50 -30.34
C ASP A 15 14.01 25.36 -31.15
N ALA A 16 13.81 25.52 -32.46
CA ALA A 16 13.44 24.41 -33.34
C ALA A 16 14.56 23.39 -33.48
N ALA A 17 15.83 23.82 -33.55
CA ALA A 17 16.95 22.87 -33.57
C ALA A 17 17.03 22.05 -32.26
N LYS A 18 16.77 22.68 -31.10
CA LYS A 18 16.66 21.99 -29.81
C LYS A 18 15.44 21.09 -29.74
N PHE A 19 14.30 21.51 -30.29
CA PHE A 19 13.08 20.71 -30.38
C PHE A 19 13.29 19.47 -31.25
N THR A 20 13.88 19.63 -32.44
CA THR A 20 14.25 18.49 -33.31
C THR A 20 15.24 17.58 -32.61
N GLN A 21 16.25 18.11 -31.93
CA GLN A 21 17.22 17.30 -31.17
C GLN A 21 16.56 16.56 -29.99
N ALA A 22 15.58 17.17 -29.32
CA ALA A 22 14.78 16.54 -28.27
C ALA A 22 13.84 15.46 -28.85
N MET A 23 13.22 15.71 -30.00
CA MET A 23 12.39 14.73 -30.70
C MET A 23 13.22 13.56 -31.24
N ASP A 24 14.40 13.81 -31.79
CA ASP A 24 15.34 12.79 -32.25
C ASP A 24 15.88 11.98 -31.07
N TYR A 25 16.16 12.63 -29.92
CA TYR A 25 16.51 11.96 -28.68
C TYR A 25 15.35 11.09 -28.17
N LEU A 26 14.10 11.59 -28.19
CA LEU A 26 12.92 10.82 -27.78
C LEU A 26 12.62 9.66 -28.75
N GLU A 27 12.80 9.84 -30.05
CA GLU A 27 12.62 8.79 -31.06
C GLU A 27 13.71 7.72 -30.95
N ALA A 28 14.97 8.13 -30.72
CA ALA A 28 16.09 7.23 -30.44
C ALA A 28 15.97 6.54 -29.07
N SER A 29 15.34 7.22 -28.10
CA SER A 29 15.12 6.76 -26.73
C SER A 29 13.70 6.23 -26.49
N LYS A 30 12.90 6.00 -27.53
CA LYS A 30 11.62 5.27 -27.43
C LYS A 30 11.80 3.86 -26.88
N LYS A 31 13.03 3.32 -26.99
CA LYS A 31 13.46 2.07 -26.36
C LYS A 31 14.00 2.24 -24.93
N SER A 32 14.12 3.46 -24.43
CA SER A 32 14.45 3.70 -23.03
C SER A 32 13.25 3.29 -22.17
N PHE A 33 13.53 2.40 -21.23
CA PHE A 33 12.55 1.71 -20.41
C PHE A 33 11.55 2.66 -19.72
N GLY A 34 11.99 3.84 -19.27
CA GLY A 34 11.11 4.82 -18.61
C GLY A 34 10.00 5.39 -19.50
N ILE A 35 10.27 5.64 -20.79
CA ILE A 35 9.28 6.26 -21.71
C ILE A 35 8.19 5.25 -22.10
N GLU A 36 8.57 4.00 -22.34
CA GLU A 36 7.60 2.93 -22.63
C GLU A 36 6.72 2.64 -21.41
N LEU A 37 7.28 2.67 -20.20
CA LEU A 37 6.51 2.52 -18.96
C LEU A 37 5.52 3.66 -18.74
N ASP A 38 5.93 4.91 -18.96
CA ASP A 38 5.03 6.06 -18.83
C ASP A 38 3.91 6.02 -19.88
N TYR A 39 4.22 5.57 -21.10
CA TYR A 39 3.20 5.33 -22.13
C TYR A 39 2.20 4.24 -21.71
N GLN A 40 2.68 3.10 -21.18
CA GLN A 40 1.80 2.03 -20.69
C GLN A 40 0.91 2.48 -19.53
N LYS A 41 1.45 3.27 -18.60
CA LYS A 41 0.66 3.89 -17.51
C LYS A 41 -0.37 4.88 -18.05
N GLN A 42 -0.01 5.74 -19.01
CA GLN A 42 -0.94 6.67 -19.63
C GLN A 42 -2.09 5.96 -20.35
N VAL A 43 -1.79 4.87 -21.05
CA VAL A 43 -2.79 4.02 -21.69
C VAL A 43 -3.76 3.44 -20.65
N VAL A 44 -3.23 2.83 -19.58
CA VAL A 44 -4.05 2.29 -18.49
C VAL A 44 -4.93 3.36 -17.83
N ASN A 45 -4.35 4.53 -17.51
CA ASN A 45 -5.09 5.65 -16.93
C ASN A 45 -6.18 6.15 -17.87
N SER A 46 -5.89 6.27 -19.16
CA SER A 46 -6.87 6.69 -20.17
C SER A 46 -8.05 5.72 -20.24
N LEU A 47 -7.79 4.41 -20.19
CA LEU A 47 -8.84 3.39 -20.16
C LEU A 47 -9.71 3.49 -18.90
N LEU A 48 -9.10 3.70 -17.74
CA LEU A 48 -9.80 3.89 -16.47
C LEU A 48 -10.66 5.16 -16.47
N ILE A 49 -10.12 6.29 -16.95
CA ILE A 49 -10.82 7.57 -17.06
C ILE A 49 -12.01 7.45 -18.02
N PHE A 50 -11.80 6.82 -19.17
CA PHE A 50 -12.86 6.64 -20.16
C PHE A 50 -14.01 5.81 -19.58
N ARG A 51 -13.70 4.69 -18.91
CA ARG A 51 -14.69 3.87 -18.20
C ARG A 51 -15.44 4.70 -17.15
N HIS A 52 -14.72 5.42 -16.29
CA HIS A 52 -15.33 6.22 -15.23
C HIS A 52 -16.26 7.31 -15.79
N THR A 53 -15.88 7.91 -16.92
CA THR A 53 -16.71 8.90 -17.62
C THR A 53 -18.01 8.28 -18.12
N LEU A 54 -17.95 7.11 -18.76
CA LEU A 54 -19.15 6.40 -19.21
C LEU A 54 -20.06 6.00 -18.04
N GLU A 55 -19.49 5.50 -16.95
CA GLU A 55 -20.23 5.16 -15.73
C GLU A 55 -20.94 6.38 -15.12
N LYS A 56 -20.25 7.53 -15.06
CA LYS A 56 -20.82 8.80 -14.57
C LYS A 56 -21.95 9.32 -15.47
N GLU A 57 -21.87 9.04 -16.76
CA GLU A 57 -22.91 9.37 -17.75
C GLU A 57 -24.05 8.33 -17.79
N GLY A 58 -24.00 7.26 -16.98
CA GLY A 58 -24.99 6.18 -16.98
C GLY A 58 -24.98 5.34 -18.26
N LYS A 59 -23.92 5.44 -19.07
CA LYS A 59 -23.75 4.68 -20.32
C LYS A 59 -23.11 3.32 -20.03
N GLN A 60 -23.60 2.29 -20.71
CA GLN A 60 -22.94 0.98 -20.68
C GLN A 60 -21.75 0.98 -21.64
N VAL A 61 -20.67 0.33 -21.23
CA VAL A 61 -19.47 0.12 -22.04
C VAL A 61 -19.78 -0.94 -23.09
N GLU A 62 -19.51 -0.65 -24.36
CA GLU A 62 -19.72 -1.60 -25.45
C GLU A 62 -18.76 -2.81 -25.34
N LYS A 63 -19.20 -3.99 -25.78
CA LYS A 63 -18.37 -5.21 -25.78
C LYS A 63 -17.07 -5.06 -26.58
N SER A 64 -17.12 -4.33 -27.70
CA SER A 64 -15.98 -4.02 -28.56
C SER A 64 -14.83 -3.36 -27.78
N TRP A 65 -15.17 -2.39 -26.92
CA TRP A 65 -14.20 -1.70 -26.08
C TRP A 65 -13.45 -2.65 -25.14
N TYR A 66 -14.15 -3.62 -24.54
CA TYR A 66 -13.51 -4.62 -23.69
C TYR A 66 -12.49 -5.45 -24.47
N MET A 67 -12.85 -5.90 -25.67
CA MET A 67 -11.96 -6.72 -26.50
C MET A 67 -10.71 -5.95 -26.93
N ASP A 68 -10.88 -4.70 -27.36
CA ASP A 68 -9.75 -3.83 -27.71
C ASP A 68 -8.84 -3.59 -26.50
N THR A 69 -9.45 -3.38 -25.32
CA THR A 69 -8.73 -3.18 -24.07
C THR A 69 -7.98 -4.45 -23.63
N PHE A 70 -8.62 -5.61 -23.71
CA PHE A 70 -7.97 -6.89 -23.40
C PHE A 70 -6.80 -7.16 -24.34
N SER A 71 -6.97 -6.94 -25.65
CA SER A 71 -5.88 -7.09 -26.63
C SER A 71 -4.67 -6.22 -26.28
N LEU A 72 -4.92 -4.97 -25.91
CA LEU A 72 -3.86 -4.05 -25.50
C LEU A 72 -3.18 -4.49 -24.20
N LEU A 73 -3.96 -4.84 -23.17
CA LEU A 73 -3.42 -5.30 -21.89
C LEU A 73 -2.62 -6.59 -22.03
N PHE A 74 -3.11 -7.58 -22.78
CA PHE A 74 -2.38 -8.81 -23.05
C PHE A 74 -1.06 -8.54 -23.76
N LYS A 75 -1.07 -7.65 -24.77
CA LYS A 75 0.15 -7.24 -25.46
C LYS A 75 1.18 -6.63 -24.49
N ILE A 76 0.73 -5.73 -23.61
CA ILE A 76 1.59 -5.06 -22.62
C ILE A 76 2.13 -6.07 -21.61
N ILE A 77 1.28 -6.90 -20.99
CA ILE A 77 1.66 -7.91 -20.01
C ILE A 77 2.66 -8.90 -20.62
N ARG A 78 2.41 -9.34 -21.85
CA ARG A 78 3.31 -10.21 -22.60
C ARG A 78 4.67 -9.56 -22.81
N GLN A 79 4.71 -8.35 -23.36
CA GLN A 79 5.98 -7.63 -23.57
C GLN A 79 6.78 -7.54 -22.27
N ASN A 80 6.09 -7.27 -21.17
CA ASN A 80 6.68 -7.20 -19.84
C ASN A 80 7.27 -8.56 -19.41
N TYR A 81 6.59 -9.69 -19.63
CA TYR A 81 7.15 -11.02 -19.32
C TYR A 81 8.43 -11.39 -20.08
N TYR A 82 8.59 -10.96 -21.33
CA TYR A 82 9.70 -11.40 -22.19
C TYR A 82 10.87 -10.42 -22.30
N ASN A 83 10.64 -9.12 -22.15
CA ASN A 83 11.61 -8.11 -22.56
C ASN A 83 12.38 -7.43 -21.42
N VAL A 84 12.07 -7.72 -20.16
CA VAL A 84 12.69 -6.97 -19.06
C VAL A 84 13.92 -7.70 -18.52
N SER A 85 15.06 -7.34 -19.10
CA SER A 85 16.38 -7.81 -18.69
C SER A 85 16.87 -7.14 -17.41
N GLU A 86 16.44 -5.91 -17.11
CA GLU A 86 16.88 -5.16 -15.93
C GLU A 86 15.71 -4.30 -15.39
N GLU A 87 15.42 -4.45 -14.10
CA GLU A 87 14.45 -3.68 -13.29
C GLU A 87 12.98 -3.70 -13.73
N TYR A 88 12.30 -4.82 -13.46
CA TYR A 88 10.87 -4.94 -13.73
C TYR A 88 9.96 -4.17 -12.76
N GLN A 89 8.97 -3.47 -13.32
CA GLN A 89 7.84 -2.92 -12.58
C GLN A 89 6.82 -4.03 -12.29
N SER A 90 6.17 -4.00 -11.12
CA SER A 90 5.11 -4.94 -10.76
C SER A 90 4.01 -5.00 -11.84
N ILE A 91 3.93 -6.11 -12.59
CA ILE A 91 2.81 -6.42 -13.48
C ILE A 91 1.53 -6.75 -12.75
N PHE A 92 1.59 -6.91 -11.43
CA PHE A 92 0.43 -7.25 -10.64
C PHE A 92 -0.71 -6.25 -10.85
N ASN A 93 -0.40 -4.94 -10.93
CA ASN A 93 -1.40 -3.91 -11.18
C ASN A 93 -2.10 -4.09 -12.55
N LEU A 94 -1.37 -4.54 -13.57
CA LEU A 94 -1.94 -4.83 -14.88
C LEU A 94 -2.82 -6.09 -14.84
N HIS A 95 -2.41 -7.11 -14.08
CA HIS A 95 -3.25 -8.28 -13.85
C HIS A 95 -4.51 -7.95 -13.05
N GLU A 96 -4.42 -7.13 -12.00
CA GLU A 96 -5.56 -6.69 -11.21
C GLU A 96 -6.58 -5.95 -12.07
N LEU A 97 -6.11 -5.06 -12.95
CA LEU A 97 -6.95 -4.36 -13.92
C LEU A 97 -7.60 -5.34 -14.90
N LEU A 98 -6.80 -6.23 -15.50
CA LEU A 98 -7.27 -7.24 -16.44
C LEU A 98 -8.34 -8.15 -15.82
N ILE A 99 -8.10 -8.64 -14.60
CA ILE A 99 -9.03 -9.47 -13.84
C ILE A 99 -10.32 -8.70 -13.54
N SER A 100 -10.20 -7.44 -13.09
CA SER A 100 -11.38 -6.61 -12.79
C SER A 100 -12.22 -6.36 -14.03
N LEU A 101 -11.59 -6.06 -15.18
CA LEU A 101 -12.27 -5.90 -16.46
C LEU A 101 -12.89 -7.21 -16.96
N ALA A 102 -12.24 -8.35 -16.77
CA ALA A 102 -12.77 -9.66 -17.15
C ALA A 102 -14.03 -10.02 -16.37
N VAL A 103 -14.03 -9.79 -15.07
CA VAL A 103 -15.20 -10.02 -14.20
C VAL A 103 -16.35 -9.08 -14.56
N ASP A 104 -16.05 -7.83 -14.92
CA ASP A 104 -17.07 -6.89 -15.39
C ASP A 104 -17.61 -7.25 -16.78
N TYR A 105 -16.72 -7.67 -17.70
CA TYR A 105 -17.10 -8.16 -19.01
C TYR A 105 -18.02 -9.39 -18.92
N ALA A 106 -17.79 -10.29 -17.96
CA ALA A 106 -18.68 -11.41 -17.71
C ALA A 106 -20.13 -10.96 -17.38
N LYS A 107 -20.28 -9.87 -16.61
CA LYS A 107 -21.62 -9.29 -16.35
C LYS A 107 -22.26 -8.75 -17.64
N VAL A 108 -21.50 -8.04 -18.48
CA VAL A 108 -21.98 -7.41 -19.72
C VAL A 108 -22.28 -8.44 -20.82
N SER A 109 -21.52 -9.53 -20.87
CA SER A 109 -21.72 -10.64 -21.81
C SER A 109 -22.93 -11.52 -21.49
N LYS A 110 -23.70 -11.19 -20.45
CA LYS A 110 -24.83 -11.99 -19.92
C LYS A 110 -24.38 -13.37 -19.42
N CYS A 111 -23.11 -13.52 -19.03
CA CYS A 111 -22.66 -14.69 -18.31
C CYS A 111 -23.31 -14.65 -16.91
N GLU A 112 -24.15 -15.65 -16.61
CA GLU A 112 -24.70 -15.83 -15.27
C GLU A 112 -23.65 -16.45 -14.35
N LEU A 113 -22.58 -15.70 -14.04
CA LEU A 113 -21.52 -16.15 -13.14
C LEU A 113 -22.06 -16.66 -11.79
N LYS A 114 -23.18 -16.11 -11.33
CA LYS A 114 -23.88 -16.56 -10.11
C LYS A 114 -24.60 -17.91 -10.25
N ALA A 115 -24.98 -18.29 -11.47
CA ALA A 115 -25.62 -19.58 -11.75
C ALA A 115 -24.60 -20.72 -11.91
N ILE A 116 -23.35 -20.39 -12.23
CA ILE A 116 -22.27 -21.38 -12.33
C ILE A 116 -21.85 -21.79 -10.92
N THR A 117 -21.86 -23.10 -10.65
CA THR A 117 -21.40 -23.60 -9.36
C THR A 117 -19.87 -23.42 -9.24
N PRO A 118 -19.36 -23.03 -8.06
CA PRO A 118 -17.93 -22.90 -7.80
C PRO A 118 -17.11 -24.12 -8.23
N ALA A 119 -17.64 -25.33 -8.01
CA ALA A 119 -17.01 -26.58 -8.42
C ALA A 119 -16.86 -26.73 -9.95
N ASN A 120 -17.90 -26.39 -10.72
CA ASN A 120 -17.87 -26.51 -12.18
C ASN A 120 -16.91 -25.48 -12.80
N LEU A 121 -16.92 -24.25 -12.30
CA LEU A 121 -15.97 -23.22 -12.75
C LEU A 121 -14.53 -23.64 -12.50
N LEU A 122 -14.24 -24.13 -11.29
CA LEU A 122 -12.90 -24.58 -10.92
C LEU A 122 -12.45 -25.79 -11.75
N TYR A 123 -13.37 -26.73 -12.04
CA TYR A 123 -13.09 -27.86 -12.93
C TYR A 123 -12.66 -27.37 -14.33
N LYS A 124 -13.42 -26.46 -14.94
CA LYS A 124 -13.08 -25.87 -16.25
C LYS A 124 -11.74 -25.15 -16.23
N MET A 125 -11.44 -24.41 -15.15
CA MET A 125 -10.16 -23.75 -14.94
C MET A 125 -8.99 -24.74 -14.96
N TYR A 126 -9.08 -25.84 -14.21
CA TYR A 126 -8.04 -26.87 -14.21
C TYR A 126 -7.92 -27.62 -15.53
N GLU A 127 -9.05 -27.99 -16.13
CA GLU A 127 -9.07 -28.65 -17.44
C GLU A 127 -8.37 -27.78 -18.50
N ALA A 128 -8.62 -26.47 -18.46
CA ALA A 128 -7.93 -25.51 -19.31
C ALA A 128 -6.45 -25.45 -19.00
N SER A 129 -6.04 -25.36 -17.73
CA SER A 129 -4.63 -25.34 -17.31
C SER A 129 -3.83 -26.55 -17.79
N GLN A 130 -4.41 -27.75 -17.70
CA GLN A 130 -3.77 -28.99 -18.17
C GLN A 130 -3.52 -29.00 -19.68
N LYS A 131 -4.38 -28.33 -20.47
CA LYS A 131 -4.19 -28.21 -21.93
C LYS A 131 -3.04 -27.27 -22.31
N VAL A 132 -2.57 -26.45 -21.38
CA VAL A 132 -1.45 -25.52 -21.56
C VAL A 132 -0.12 -26.10 -21.08
N GLU A 133 -0.19 -27.05 -20.15
CA GLU A 133 0.99 -27.68 -19.56
C GLU A 133 1.87 -28.34 -20.65
N GLY A 134 3.13 -27.91 -20.75
CA GLY A 134 4.09 -28.40 -21.75
C GLY A 134 4.15 -27.64 -23.09
N ARG A 135 3.35 -26.58 -23.30
CA ARG A 135 3.49 -25.72 -24.49
C ARG A 135 4.66 -24.74 -24.35
N GLU A 136 5.51 -24.62 -25.36
CA GLU A 136 6.44 -23.49 -25.49
C GLU A 136 5.73 -22.32 -26.19
N GLY A 137 5.59 -21.15 -25.54
CA GLY A 137 5.02 -19.95 -26.17
C GLY A 137 4.15 -19.05 -25.29
N THR A 138 3.48 -18.08 -25.93
CA THR A 138 2.69 -16.99 -25.32
C THR A 138 1.21 -17.38 -25.20
N PHE A 139 0.81 -17.96 -24.07
CA PHE A 139 -0.55 -18.47 -23.91
C PHE A 139 -1.65 -17.37 -23.89
N MET A 140 -1.31 -16.14 -23.51
CA MET A 140 -2.25 -15.00 -23.46
C MET A 140 -2.85 -14.59 -24.83
N ASP A 141 -2.33 -15.08 -25.96
CA ASP A 141 -2.80 -14.70 -27.30
C ASP A 141 -3.97 -15.58 -27.82
N GLU A 142 -4.15 -16.80 -27.29
CA GLU A 142 -5.12 -17.79 -27.82
C GLU A 142 -6.60 -17.44 -27.52
N TYR A 143 -6.85 -16.41 -26.70
CA TYR A 143 -8.21 -16.02 -26.30
C TYR A 143 -8.83 -14.88 -27.11
N LEU A 144 -8.04 -14.18 -27.93
CA LEU A 144 -8.52 -13.04 -28.72
C LEU A 144 -9.59 -13.49 -29.73
N GLY A 145 -10.87 -13.34 -29.36
CA GLY A 145 -12.03 -13.64 -30.21
C GLY A 145 -13.16 -14.42 -29.54
N LYS A 146 -13.02 -14.85 -28.29
CA LYS A 146 -14.11 -15.53 -27.55
C LYS A 146 -15.02 -14.51 -26.88
N GLU A 147 -16.31 -14.51 -27.26
CA GLU A 147 -17.29 -13.54 -26.74
C GLU A 147 -17.85 -13.88 -25.35
N ASP A 148 -17.41 -14.99 -24.74
CA ASP A 148 -17.96 -15.53 -23.49
C ASP A 148 -17.10 -15.17 -22.28
N GLY A 149 -17.66 -14.39 -21.33
CA GLY A 149 -16.93 -13.96 -20.14
C GLY A 149 -16.49 -15.09 -19.19
N GLU A 150 -17.19 -16.23 -19.14
CA GLU A 150 -16.74 -17.41 -18.39
C GLU A 150 -15.44 -17.96 -19.00
N GLU A 151 -15.41 -18.10 -20.34
CA GLU A 151 -14.21 -18.60 -21.02
C GLU A 151 -13.01 -17.67 -20.79
N LEU A 152 -13.22 -16.34 -20.68
CA LEU A 152 -12.15 -15.37 -20.41
C LEU A 152 -11.55 -15.62 -19.03
N ILE A 153 -12.41 -15.78 -18.04
CA ILE A 153 -12.01 -16.08 -16.66
C ILE A 153 -11.22 -17.40 -16.59
N VAL A 154 -11.70 -18.43 -17.27
CA VAL A 154 -11.02 -19.73 -17.38
C VAL A 154 -9.65 -19.57 -18.03
N HIS A 155 -9.56 -18.80 -19.11
CA HIS A 155 -8.32 -18.55 -19.83
C HIS A 155 -7.31 -17.74 -19.02
N LEU A 156 -7.76 -16.74 -18.26
CA LEU A 156 -6.89 -15.96 -17.37
C LEU A 156 -6.30 -16.87 -16.28
N PHE A 157 -7.12 -17.72 -15.66
CA PHE A 157 -6.64 -18.65 -14.64
C PHE A 157 -5.59 -19.63 -15.20
N SER A 158 -5.84 -20.20 -16.38
CA SER A 158 -4.89 -21.11 -17.01
C SER A 158 -3.60 -20.40 -17.45
N SER A 159 -3.70 -19.14 -17.89
CA SER A 159 -2.53 -18.29 -18.17
C SER A 159 -1.67 -18.07 -16.93
N PHE A 160 -2.26 -17.71 -15.79
CA PHE A 160 -1.52 -17.55 -14.54
C PHE A 160 -0.94 -18.88 -14.05
N THR A 161 -1.67 -19.98 -14.23
CA THR A 161 -1.16 -21.32 -13.88
C THR A 161 0.07 -21.69 -14.70
N PHE A 162 0.07 -21.37 -16.00
CA PHE A 162 1.22 -21.55 -16.87
C PHE A 162 2.45 -20.77 -16.38
N TYR A 163 2.28 -19.47 -16.09
CA TYR A 163 3.38 -18.62 -15.65
C TYR A 163 3.86 -18.89 -14.21
N LYS A 164 3.11 -19.65 -13.40
CA LYS A 164 3.56 -20.15 -12.09
C LYS A 164 4.77 -21.09 -12.20
N GLY A 165 4.89 -21.81 -13.31
CA GLY A 165 6.04 -22.68 -13.63
C GLY A 165 7.13 -22.00 -14.45
N TYR A 166 7.04 -20.70 -14.69
CA TYR A 166 7.95 -20.01 -15.60
C TYR A 166 9.41 -20.12 -15.15
N GLY A 167 10.27 -20.55 -16.07
CA GLY A 167 11.70 -20.75 -15.80
C GLY A 167 12.03 -22.01 -15.00
N MET A 168 11.07 -22.89 -14.73
CA MET A 168 11.30 -24.20 -14.10
C MET A 168 11.35 -25.27 -15.19
N LYS A 169 12.54 -25.72 -15.59
CA LYS A 169 12.75 -26.86 -16.50
C LYS A 169 13.26 -28.07 -15.70
N GLU A 170 13.13 -29.28 -16.26
CA GLU A 170 13.63 -30.49 -15.61
C GLU A 170 15.11 -30.34 -15.22
N GLY A 171 15.39 -30.24 -13.92
CA GLY A 171 16.74 -30.09 -13.37
C GLY A 171 17.34 -28.68 -13.42
N GLU A 172 16.65 -27.69 -14.00
CA GLU A 172 17.15 -26.32 -14.16
C GLU A 172 16.12 -25.28 -13.70
N GLU A 173 16.50 -24.45 -12.72
CA GLU A 173 15.72 -23.28 -12.29
C GLU A 173 16.37 -22.01 -12.82
N ASP A 174 15.61 -21.24 -13.62
CA ASP A 174 15.93 -19.86 -13.90
C ASP A 174 15.71 -19.01 -12.64
N LYS A 175 16.84 -18.59 -12.07
CA LYS A 175 16.95 -17.75 -10.87
C LYS A 175 16.98 -16.26 -11.21
N SER A 176 16.75 -15.88 -12.47
CA SER A 176 16.61 -14.48 -12.83
C SER A 176 15.48 -13.83 -12.03
N ASN A 177 15.67 -12.55 -11.70
CA ASN A 177 14.65 -11.75 -11.02
C ASN A 177 13.34 -11.74 -11.82
N ASN A 178 13.42 -11.73 -13.16
CA ASN A 178 12.25 -11.82 -14.03
C ASN A 178 11.49 -13.13 -13.79
N ALA A 179 12.16 -14.28 -13.91
CA ALA A 179 11.49 -15.57 -13.72
C ALA A 179 10.90 -15.72 -12.32
N HIS A 180 11.62 -15.27 -11.28
CA HIS A 180 11.12 -15.24 -9.91
C HIS A 180 9.83 -14.39 -9.77
N ASN A 181 9.83 -13.18 -10.32
CA ASN A 181 8.69 -12.27 -10.28
C ASN A 181 7.50 -12.80 -11.07
N CYS A 182 7.72 -13.44 -12.23
CA CYS A 182 6.67 -14.11 -12.99
C CYS A 182 5.94 -15.14 -12.13
N ARG A 183 6.69 -16.02 -11.45
CA ARG A 183 6.13 -17.05 -10.56
C ARG A 183 5.36 -16.42 -9.40
N LYS A 184 5.94 -15.38 -8.78
CA LYS A 184 5.35 -14.64 -7.65
C LYS A 184 4.01 -14.02 -8.04
N PHE A 185 4.00 -13.17 -9.06
CA PHE A 185 2.81 -12.42 -9.47
C PHE A 185 1.74 -13.29 -10.09
N SER A 186 2.10 -14.36 -10.80
CA SER A 186 1.10 -15.30 -11.34
C SER A 186 0.32 -15.98 -10.22
N THR A 187 1.00 -16.43 -9.17
CA THR A 187 0.34 -17.02 -8.00
C THR A 187 -0.57 -16.02 -7.29
N LEU A 188 -0.10 -14.78 -7.08
CA LEU A 188 -0.93 -13.70 -6.52
C LEU A 188 -2.14 -13.38 -7.40
N SER A 189 -1.97 -13.40 -8.72
CA SER A 189 -3.04 -13.07 -9.67
C SER A 189 -4.11 -14.16 -9.71
N SER A 190 -3.71 -15.43 -9.60
CA SER A 190 -4.65 -16.53 -9.39
C SER A 190 -5.45 -16.33 -8.09
N MET A 191 -4.80 -15.97 -6.97
CA MET A 191 -5.51 -15.69 -5.72
C MET A 191 -6.46 -14.48 -5.83
N TYR A 192 -6.03 -13.41 -6.50
CA TYR A 192 -6.85 -12.22 -6.72
C TYR A 192 -8.07 -12.51 -7.60
N LEU A 193 -7.91 -13.33 -8.65
CA LEU A 193 -9.01 -13.80 -9.48
C LEU A 193 -10.02 -14.60 -8.65
N LEU A 194 -9.56 -15.55 -7.82
CA LEU A 194 -10.45 -16.29 -6.92
C LEU A 194 -11.16 -15.36 -5.93
N HIS A 195 -10.45 -14.39 -5.34
CA HIS A 195 -11.03 -13.37 -4.47
C HIS A 195 -12.18 -12.62 -5.16
N LYS A 196 -11.99 -12.15 -6.40
CA LYS A 196 -13.04 -11.47 -7.18
C LYS A 196 -14.23 -12.40 -7.48
N LEU A 197 -13.96 -13.65 -7.84
CA LEU A 197 -15.02 -14.64 -8.09
C LEU A 197 -15.81 -14.96 -6.82
N MET A 198 -15.15 -15.08 -5.67
CA MET A 198 -15.81 -15.31 -4.38
C MET A 198 -16.70 -14.12 -3.98
N HIS A 199 -16.32 -12.89 -4.32
CA HIS A 199 -17.17 -11.72 -4.14
C HIS A 199 -18.40 -11.69 -5.07
N VAL A 200 -18.29 -12.21 -6.29
CA VAL A 200 -19.37 -12.17 -7.29
C VAL A 200 -20.32 -13.37 -7.18
N CYS A 201 -19.75 -14.57 -7.07
CA CYS A 201 -20.45 -15.86 -7.09
C CYS A 201 -20.72 -16.41 -5.67
N GLY A 202 -20.12 -15.81 -4.64
CA GLY A 202 -20.15 -16.33 -3.26
C GLY A 202 -18.95 -17.21 -2.93
N CYS A 203 -18.66 -17.33 -1.63
CA CYS A 203 -17.53 -18.11 -1.10
C CYS A 203 -17.86 -19.62 -1.05
N GLY A 204 -17.84 -20.28 -2.21
CA GLY A 204 -17.98 -21.74 -2.30
C GLY A 204 -16.83 -22.50 -1.63
N ARG A 205 -17.10 -23.73 -1.18
CA ARG A 205 -16.12 -24.59 -0.49
C ARG A 205 -14.91 -24.90 -1.39
N GLU A 206 -15.13 -25.07 -2.67
CA GLU A 206 -14.12 -25.44 -3.66
C GLU A 206 -13.17 -24.28 -3.95
N LEU A 207 -13.70 -23.07 -4.21
CA LEU A 207 -12.88 -21.86 -4.40
C LEU A 207 -12.08 -21.53 -3.14
N ASN A 208 -12.68 -21.72 -1.97
CA ASN A 208 -12.01 -21.55 -0.68
C ASN A 208 -10.84 -22.54 -0.50
N SER A 209 -11.07 -23.81 -0.83
CA SER A 209 -10.02 -24.84 -0.77
C SER A 209 -8.87 -24.52 -1.73
N GLU A 210 -9.18 -24.04 -2.95
CA GLU A 210 -8.12 -23.68 -3.89
C GLU A 210 -7.36 -22.43 -3.46
N LEU A 211 -8.04 -21.42 -2.93
CA LEU A 211 -7.39 -20.24 -2.37
C LEU A 211 -6.41 -20.64 -1.26
N LYS A 212 -6.80 -21.55 -0.37
CA LYS A 212 -5.92 -22.12 0.67
C LYS A 212 -4.68 -22.79 0.05
N ASN A 213 -4.84 -23.57 -1.01
CA ASN A 213 -3.72 -24.24 -1.69
C ASN A 213 -2.75 -23.23 -2.31
N LEU A 214 -3.27 -22.20 -2.98
CA LEU A 214 -2.46 -21.13 -3.55
C LEU A 214 -1.76 -20.30 -2.47
N PHE A 215 -2.47 -19.97 -1.38
CA PHE A 215 -1.92 -19.29 -0.22
C PHE A 215 -0.72 -20.07 0.33
N LEU A 216 -0.90 -21.36 0.58
CA LEU A 216 0.16 -22.22 1.12
C LEU A 216 1.31 -22.38 0.13
N THR A 217 1.02 -22.52 -1.17
CA THR A 217 2.07 -22.58 -2.20
C THR A 217 2.91 -21.31 -2.21
N TYR A 218 2.25 -20.16 -2.17
CA TYR A 218 2.89 -18.85 -2.16
C TYR A 218 3.72 -18.65 -0.90
N ALA A 219 3.13 -18.88 0.28
CA ALA A 219 3.82 -18.76 1.55
C ALA A 219 5.05 -19.66 1.59
N ARG A 220 4.94 -20.95 1.20
CA ARG A 220 6.08 -21.87 1.19
C ARG A 220 7.24 -21.42 0.28
N ALA A 221 6.94 -20.70 -0.79
CA ALA A 221 7.94 -20.21 -1.73
C ALA A 221 8.63 -18.92 -1.23
N TYR A 222 7.91 -18.08 -0.47
CA TYR A 222 8.31 -16.70 -0.20
C TYR A 222 8.27 -16.30 1.28
N ILE A 223 8.10 -17.24 2.22
CA ILE A 223 7.92 -16.94 3.66
C ILE A 223 9.08 -16.14 4.26
N GLU A 224 10.29 -16.20 3.71
CA GLU A 224 11.42 -15.38 4.16
C GLU A 224 11.41 -13.93 3.64
N LEU A 225 10.55 -13.58 2.68
CA LEU A 225 10.50 -12.25 2.09
C LEU A 225 9.65 -11.31 2.95
N THR A 226 10.12 -10.07 3.18
CA THR A 226 9.41 -9.08 4.01
C THR A 226 8.00 -8.76 3.51
N SER A 227 7.74 -8.88 2.20
CA SER A 227 6.44 -8.58 1.59
C SER A 227 5.39 -9.68 1.78
N VAL A 228 5.76 -10.91 2.16
CA VAL A 228 4.87 -12.07 2.09
C VAL A 228 3.59 -11.91 2.90
N VAL A 229 3.68 -11.28 4.08
CA VAL A 229 2.54 -11.08 4.97
C VAL A 229 1.56 -10.08 4.36
N THR A 230 2.07 -8.97 3.82
CA THR A 230 1.27 -7.94 3.14
C THR A 230 0.61 -8.47 1.88
N ASP A 231 1.33 -9.31 1.13
CA ASP A 231 0.81 -9.97 -0.08
C ASP A 231 -0.34 -10.93 0.26
N LEU A 232 -0.34 -11.53 1.46
CA LEU A 232 -1.29 -12.56 1.87
C LEU A 232 -2.46 -12.05 2.74
N GLN A 233 -2.32 -10.89 3.39
CA GLN A 233 -3.25 -10.42 4.43
C GLN A 233 -4.72 -10.36 3.96
N MET A 234 -4.97 -9.96 2.72
CA MET A 234 -6.33 -9.81 2.20
C MET A 234 -7.07 -11.14 2.03
N TYR A 235 -6.33 -12.25 1.90
CA TYR A 235 -6.90 -13.57 1.67
C TYR A 235 -7.21 -14.31 2.97
N VAL A 236 -6.71 -13.84 4.11
CA VAL A 236 -6.91 -14.47 5.42
C VAL A 236 -8.39 -14.51 5.81
N ALA A 237 -9.16 -13.51 5.40
CA ALA A 237 -10.60 -13.42 5.67
C ALA A 237 -11.39 -14.62 5.14
N TYR A 238 -10.88 -15.31 4.12
CA TYR A 238 -11.53 -16.50 3.58
C TYR A 238 -11.14 -17.78 4.32
N LEU A 239 -10.03 -17.81 5.04
CA LEU A 239 -9.55 -19.04 5.66
C LEU A 239 -10.30 -19.32 6.97
N SER A 240 -10.85 -20.52 7.09
CA SER A 240 -11.40 -21.03 8.36
C SER A 240 -10.30 -21.22 9.41
N GLU A 241 -10.68 -21.25 10.68
CA GLU A 241 -9.73 -21.46 11.79
C GLU A 241 -8.93 -22.76 11.63
N GLN A 242 -9.59 -23.85 11.20
CA GLN A 242 -8.94 -25.12 10.93
C GLN A 242 -7.89 -25.02 9.82
N GLN A 243 -8.22 -24.34 8.71
CA GLN A 243 -7.26 -24.12 7.62
C GLN A 243 -6.08 -23.24 8.06
N ARG A 244 -6.32 -22.22 8.89
CA ARG A 244 -5.26 -21.38 9.45
C ARG A 244 -4.30 -22.23 10.28
N LYS A 245 -4.79 -23.10 11.16
CA LYS A 245 -3.97 -24.04 11.95
C LYS A 245 -3.13 -24.96 11.06
N GLU A 246 -3.74 -25.58 10.06
CA GLU A 246 -3.04 -26.46 9.09
C GLU A 246 -1.95 -25.71 8.30
N ILE A 247 -2.20 -24.47 7.91
CA ILE A 247 -1.21 -23.63 7.22
C ILE A 247 -0.03 -23.34 8.17
N MET A 248 -0.31 -22.94 9.41
CA MET A 248 0.73 -22.64 10.40
C MET A 248 1.62 -23.85 10.68
N GLU A 249 1.02 -25.01 10.94
CA GLU A 249 1.75 -26.27 11.16
C GLU A 249 2.58 -26.65 9.92
N SER A 250 2.01 -26.51 8.72
CA SER A 250 2.74 -26.82 7.50
C SER A 250 3.93 -25.89 7.27
N LEU A 251 3.81 -24.60 7.53
CA LEU A 251 4.88 -23.63 7.31
C LEU A 251 5.98 -23.78 8.37
N GLN A 252 5.60 -24.01 9.63
CA GLN A 252 6.53 -24.31 10.71
C GLN A 252 7.39 -25.54 10.37
N ASN A 253 6.75 -26.65 10.02
CA ASN A 253 7.45 -27.88 9.63
C ASN A 253 8.40 -27.66 8.44
N GLN A 254 8.00 -26.84 7.46
CA GLN A 254 8.86 -26.52 6.33
C GLN A 254 10.09 -25.72 6.76
N ILE A 255 9.92 -24.70 7.61
CA ILE A 255 11.02 -23.84 8.06
C ILE A 255 12.06 -24.66 8.83
N ASP A 256 11.60 -25.56 9.70
CA ASP A 256 12.47 -26.38 10.54
C ASP A 256 13.19 -27.48 9.73
N THR A 257 12.55 -28.03 8.69
CA THR A 257 13.11 -29.16 7.93
C THR A 257 13.90 -28.77 6.69
N LYS A 258 13.85 -27.52 6.23
CA LYS A 258 14.48 -27.09 4.97
C LYS A 258 16.00 -27.01 5.11
N PRO A 259 16.77 -27.93 4.47
CA PRO A 259 18.22 -28.06 4.71
C PRO A 259 19.04 -26.88 4.18
N ASN A 260 18.50 -26.11 3.24
CA ASN A 260 19.21 -25.04 2.55
C ASN A 260 18.98 -23.64 3.15
N TYR A 261 18.32 -23.53 4.31
CA TYR A 261 18.15 -22.24 4.97
C TYR A 261 19.34 -21.94 5.88
N SER A 262 20.05 -20.85 5.57
CA SER A 262 20.91 -20.18 6.54
C SER A 262 20.09 -19.73 7.75
N GLU A 263 20.69 -19.64 8.93
CA GLU A 263 20.02 -19.22 10.16
C GLU A 263 19.31 -17.85 10.02
N ALA A 264 19.90 -16.88 9.33
CA ALA A 264 19.24 -15.60 9.06
C ALA A 264 17.98 -15.72 8.17
N ARG A 265 17.95 -16.66 7.22
CA ARG A 265 16.76 -16.93 6.39
C ARG A 265 15.68 -17.63 7.21
N LYS A 266 16.05 -18.56 8.10
CA LYS A 266 15.10 -19.16 9.05
C LYS A 266 14.50 -18.09 9.95
N ALA A 267 15.32 -17.19 10.50
CA ALA A 267 14.87 -16.08 11.33
C ALA A 267 13.83 -15.21 10.60
N LYS A 268 14.12 -14.77 9.37
CA LYS A 268 13.15 -14.01 8.54
C LYS A 268 11.85 -14.78 8.30
N ALA A 269 11.95 -16.08 8.04
CA ALA A 269 10.77 -16.94 7.87
C ALA A 269 9.94 -17.07 9.15
N HIS A 270 10.58 -17.25 10.32
CA HIS A 270 9.89 -17.29 11.62
C HIS A 270 9.24 -15.95 11.96
N ILE A 271 9.89 -14.82 11.67
CA ILE A 271 9.28 -13.49 11.85
C ILE A 271 7.98 -13.39 11.07
N ASN A 272 8.00 -13.75 9.79
CA ASN A 272 6.80 -13.72 8.95
C ASN A 272 5.76 -14.75 9.38
N LEU A 273 6.18 -15.92 9.88
CA LEU A 273 5.28 -16.90 10.48
C LEU A 273 4.60 -16.33 11.72
N ASN A 274 5.33 -15.66 12.61
CA ASN A 274 4.76 -15.02 13.79
C ASN A 274 3.78 -13.90 13.42
N LYS A 275 4.09 -13.10 12.39
CA LYS A 275 3.17 -12.09 11.84
C LYS A 275 1.90 -12.72 11.26
N LEU A 276 2.00 -13.81 10.51
CA LEU A 276 0.84 -14.56 10.03
C LEU A 276 0.03 -15.14 11.19
N ALA A 277 0.69 -15.70 12.20
CA ALA A 277 0.04 -16.20 13.41
C ALA A 277 -0.77 -15.08 14.07
N ASN A 278 -0.20 -13.88 14.17
CA ASN A 278 -0.83 -12.71 14.74
C ASN A 278 -2.09 -12.30 13.95
N ILE A 279 -2.02 -12.28 12.62
CA ILE A 279 -3.18 -11.97 11.75
C ILE A 279 -4.24 -13.08 11.82
N PHE A 280 -3.84 -14.34 12.03
CA PHE A 280 -4.77 -15.47 12.10
C PHE A 280 -5.58 -15.54 13.39
N ARG A 281 -5.16 -14.84 14.45
CA ARG A 281 -5.81 -14.90 15.77
C ARG A 281 -7.26 -14.50 15.69
N SER A 282 -8.13 -15.39 16.16
CA SER A 282 -9.55 -15.13 16.39
C SER A 282 -9.82 -14.65 17.82
N GLU A 283 -8.98 -15.06 18.78
CA GLU A 283 -9.15 -14.74 20.21
C GLU A 283 -7.84 -14.22 20.81
N PHE A 284 -7.98 -13.33 21.79
CA PHE A 284 -6.86 -12.82 22.58
C PHE A 284 -6.40 -13.85 23.62
N HIS A 285 -5.22 -13.61 24.19
CA HIS A 285 -4.69 -14.44 25.26
C HIS A 285 -5.69 -14.51 26.44
N PRO A 286 -5.98 -15.70 26.98
CA PRO A 286 -7.04 -15.89 27.98
C PRO A 286 -6.72 -15.26 29.34
N SER A 287 -5.46 -14.90 29.58
CA SER A 287 -5.01 -14.26 30.82
C SER A 287 -3.73 -13.46 30.59
N LEU A 288 -3.42 -12.56 31.52
CA LEU A 288 -2.16 -11.81 31.55
C LEU A 288 -0.94 -12.73 31.65
N ASP A 289 -1.02 -13.84 32.39
CA ASP A 289 0.09 -14.79 32.52
C ASP A 289 0.36 -15.55 31.22
N ALA A 290 -0.70 -15.99 30.53
CA ALA A 290 -0.59 -16.62 29.21
C ALA A 290 0.00 -15.64 28.19
N PHE A 291 -0.38 -14.37 28.28
CA PHE A 291 0.18 -13.31 27.46
C PHE A 291 1.67 -13.06 27.74
N LYS A 292 2.06 -12.94 29.02
CA LYS A 292 3.47 -12.74 29.43
C LYS A 292 4.36 -13.91 29.00
N ALA A 293 3.87 -15.15 29.09
CA ALA A 293 4.59 -16.32 28.59
C ALA A 293 4.88 -16.20 27.09
N HIS A 294 3.86 -15.85 26.30
CA HIS A 294 4.01 -15.65 24.86
C HIS A 294 4.93 -14.48 24.51
N LEU A 295 4.85 -13.35 25.23
CA LEU A 295 5.80 -12.24 25.09
C LEU A 295 7.24 -12.68 25.37
N GLY A 296 7.43 -13.55 26.38
CA GLY A 296 8.73 -14.14 26.69
C GLY A 296 9.32 -14.91 25.52
N GLU A 297 8.52 -15.74 24.85
CA GLU A 297 8.93 -16.50 23.66
C GLU A 297 9.34 -15.56 22.51
N LEU A 298 8.50 -14.58 22.18
CA LEU A 298 8.79 -13.63 21.11
C LEU A 298 10.03 -12.78 21.40
N SER A 299 10.23 -12.39 22.66
CA SER A 299 11.40 -11.61 23.09
C SER A 299 12.68 -12.42 23.00
N GLN A 300 12.66 -13.69 23.42
CA GLN A 300 13.79 -14.60 23.26
C GLN A 300 14.17 -14.76 21.78
N GLN A 301 13.17 -14.91 20.90
CA GLN A 301 13.39 -14.94 19.46
C GLN A 301 14.01 -13.64 18.95
N PHE A 302 13.50 -12.48 19.36
CA PHE A 302 14.07 -11.18 18.99
C PHE A 302 15.57 -11.11 19.34
N PHE A 303 15.96 -11.45 20.57
CA PHE A 303 17.36 -11.45 20.97
C PHE A 303 18.22 -12.48 20.24
N ALA A 304 17.65 -13.61 19.85
CA ALA A 304 18.34 -14.59 19.02
C ALA A 304 18.55 -14.05 17.59
N PHE A 305 17.51 -13.47 16.99
CA PHE A 305 17.55 -12.92 15.64
C PHE A 305 18.46 -11.70 15.52
N LEU A 306 18.49 -10.84 16.55
CA LEU A 306 19.37 -9.68 16.60
C LEU A 306 20.85 -10.06 16.51
N LYS A 307 21.25 -11.23 17.05
CA LYS A 307 22.63 -11.75 16.95
C LYS A 307 22.99 -12.24 15.55
N LEU A 308 21.99 -12.61 14.75
CA LEU A 308 22.15 -13.05 13.36
C LEU A 308 22.11 -11.87 12.37
N ASP A 309 21.76 -10.69 12.86
CA ASP A 309 21.53 -9.51 12.05
C ASP A 309 22.76 -8.61 12.11
N ASP A 310 23.43 -8.45 10.97
CA ASP A 310 24.61 -7.60 10.88
C ASP A 310 24.24 -6.12 11.13
N LYS A 311 25.25 -5.31 11.43
CA LYS A 311 25.03 -3.87 11.64
C LYS A 311 24.51 -3.27 10.32
N PRO A 312 23.32 -2.63 10.32
CA PRO A 312 22.73 -2.11 9.10
C PRO A 312 23.58 -0.97 8.54
N GLU A 313 23.61 -0.81 7.22
CA GLU A 313 24.15 0.40 6.63
C GLU A 313 23.27 1.62 6.99
N LYS A 314 23.81 2.83 6.79
CA LYS A 314 23.08 4.05 7.11
C LYS A 314 21.79 4.12 6.26
N GLY A 315 20.64 4.07 6.94
CA GLY A 315 19.33 4.11 6.30
C GLY A 315 18.71 2.73 6.05
N GLU A 316 19.43 1.64 6.30
CA GLU A 316 18.89 0.29 6.27
C GLU A 316 18.25 -0.11 7.60
N ARG A 317 17.41 -1.13 7.55
CA ARG A 317 16.74 -1.72 8.71
C ARG A 317 17.33 -3.08 9.02
N LYS A 318 17.38 -3.41 10.29
CA LYS A 318 17.60 -4.78 10.74
C LYS A 318 16.33 -5.59 10.45
N PHE A 319 16.46 -6.83 9.98
CA PHE A 319 15.29 -7.71 9.88
C PHE A 319 14.74 -8.06 11.27
N ALA A 320 15.58 -8.06 12.32
CA ALA A 320 15.13 -8.28 13.69
C ALA A 320 14.18 -7.18 14.20
N ASP A 321 14.25 -5.97 13.63
CA ASP A 321 13.33 -4.87 13.98
C ASP A 321 11.87 -5.26 13.75
N GLU A 322 11.60 -6.08 12.74
CA GLU A 322 10.26 -6.57 12.42
C GLU A 322 9.68 -7.45 13.54
N GLN A 323 10.52 -8.15 14.30
CA GLN A 323 10.11 -8.91 15.48
C GLN A 323 9.80 -7.97 16.66
N ALA A 324 10.60 -6.92 16.87
CA ALA A 324 10.34 -5.93 17.91
C ALA A 324 9.03 -5.16 17.66
N LEU A 325 8.78 -4.77 16.40
CA LEU A 325 7.53 -4.14 15.98
C LEU A 325 6.33 -5.07 16.15
N LEU A 326 6.47 -6.36 15.82
CA LEU A 326 5.43 -7.35 16.08
C LEU A 326 5.13 -7.47 17.57
N ILE A 327 6.15 -7.52 18.43
CA ILE A 327 5.95 -7.58 19.88
C ILE A 327 5.18 -6.34 20.37
N ALA A 328 5.56 -5.15 19.88
CA ALA A 328 4.87 -3.91 20.22
C ALA A 328 3.39 -3.93 19.79
N GLU A 329 3.09 -4.42 18.59
CA GLU A 329 1.72 -4.59 18.10
C GLU A 329 0.92 -5.60 18.94
N VAL A 330 1.52 -6.73 19.29
CA VAL A 330 0.92 -7.76 20.14
C VAL A 330 0.58 -7.21 21.53
N VAL A 331 1.44 -6.35 22.10
CA VAL A 331 1.17 -5.61 23.34
C VAL A 331 -0.01 -4.65 23.19
N ASP A 332 -0.01 -3.83 22.14
CA ASP A 332 -1.10 -2.88 21.88
C ASP A 332 -2.44 -3.59 21.75
N MET A 333 -2.48 -4.67 20.97
CA MET A 333 -3.68 -5.46 20.77
C MET A 333 -4.18 -6.13 22.05
N PHE A 334 -3.29 -6.62 22.92
CA PHE A 334 -3.68 -7.21 24.19
C PHE A 334 -4.27 -6.16 25.15
N ILE A 335 -3.63 -4.99 25.26
CA ILE A 335 -4.13 -3.87 26.08
C ILE A 335 -5.52 -3.43 25.62
N LEU A 336 -5.71 -3.23 24.31
CA LEU A 336 -6.99 -2.83 23.72
C LEU A 336 -8.06 -3.93 23.85
N GLY A 337 -7.67 -5.18 23.62
CA GLY A 337 -8.56 -6.34 23.64
C GLY A 337 -9.08 -6.71 25.03
N SER A 338 -8.36 -6.31 26.08
CA SER A 338 -8.70 -6.64 27.47
C SER A 338 -9.82 -5.78 28.06
N LYS A 339 -10.42 -4.84 27.31
CA LYS A 339 -11.66 -4.09 27.65
C LYS A 339 -11.76 -3.54 29.10
N GLY A 340 -10.62 -3.19 29.71
CA GLY A 340 -10.57 -2.67 31.08
C GLY A 340 -10.43 -3.72 32.20
N ASP A 341 -10.27 -5.00 31.86
CA ASP A 341 -9.99 -6.08 32.83
C ASP A 341 -8.58 -5.98 33.42
N LEU A 342 -7.67 -5.27 32.75
CA LEU A 342 -6.32 -5.01 33.25
C LEU A 342 -6.32 -3.88 34.28
N LYS A 343 -5.54 -4.07 35.35
CA LYS A 343 -5.25 -2.97 36.28
C LYS A 343 -4.37 -1.95 35.58
N GLN A 344 -4.51 -0.68 35.96
CA GLN A 344 -3.68 0.40 35.42
C GLN A 344 -2.17 0.14 35.58
N GLU A 345 -1.78 -0.53 36.66
CA GLU A 345 -0.40 -0.94 36.90
C GLU A 345 0.09 -1.94 35.84
N ASP A 346 -0.72 -2.93 35.47
CA ASP A 346 -0.38 -3.92 34.45
C ASP A 346 -0.21 -3.25 33.08
N VAL A 347 -1.13 -2.34 32.71
CA VAL A 347 -1.03 -1.54 31.47
C VAL A 347 0.28 -0.73 31.46
N SER A 348 0.60 -0.07 32.57
CA SER A 348 1.81 0.74 32.70
C SER A 348 3.09 -0.10 32.58
N GLN A 349 3.12 -1.30 33.18
CA GLN A 349 4.25 -2.23 33.06
C GLN A 349 4.43 -2.73 31.62
N LEU A 350 3.34 -3.03 30.92
CA LEU A 350 3.39 -3.46 29.51
C LEU A 350 3.84 -2.34 28.58
N GLU A 351 3.37 -1.11 28.78
CA GLU A 351 3.83 0.06 28.03
C GLU A 351 5.31 0.33 28.27
N LEU A 352 5.78 0.25 29.52
CA LEU A 352 7.20 0.41 29.85
C LEU A 352 8.07 -0.68 29.21
N PHE A 353 7.63 -1.94 29.27
CA PHE A 353 8.31 -3.05 28.59
C PHE A 353 8.45 -2.79 27.09
N LYS A 354 7.36 -2.37 26.43
CA LYS A 354 7.35 -2.04 25.00
C LYS A 354 8.31 -0.88 24.70
N ILE A 355 8.32 0.19 25.49
CA ILE A 355 9.25 1.32 25.33
C ILE A 355 10.70 0.82 25.41
N CYS A 356 11.07 0.09 26.47
CA CYS A 356 12.43 -0.41 26.63
C CYS A 356 12.87 -1.32 25.46
N LEU A 357 11.98 -2.19 24.99
CA LEU A 357 12.26 -3.05 23.83
C LEU A 357 12.50 -2.24 22.56
N LEU A 358 11.64 -1.25 22.29
CA LEU A 358 11.72 -0.42 21.10
C LEU A 358 12.92 0.53 21.14
N GLU A 359 13.27 1.10 22.29
CA GLU A 359 14.50 1.90 22.45
C GLU A 359 15.74 1.04 22.18
N LEU A 360 15.78 -0.17 22.74
CA LEU A 360 16.89 -1.10 22.48
C LEU A 360 16.99 -1.48 21.00
N ALA A 361 15.87 -1.75 20.33
CA ALA A 361 15.86 -2.02 18.90
C ALA A 361 16.31 -0.78 18.10
N PHE A 362 15.87 0.42 18.49
CA PHE A 362 16.25 1.67 17.86
C PHE A 362 17.75 1.94 17.97
N GLU A 363 18.37 1.71 19.13
CA GLU A 363 19.83 1.87 19.32
C GLU A 363 20.65 1.04 18.31
N GLN A 364 20.12 -0.12 17.91
CA GLN A 364 20.74 -1.01 16.93
C GLN A 364 20.41 -0.63 15.47
N SER A 365 19.40 0.21 15.26
CA SER A 365 18.80 0.57 13.98
C SER A 365 18.29 2.03 13.99
N ASN A 366 19.22 2.97 14.24
CA ASN A 366 18.92 4.40 14.53
C ASN A 366 18.22 5.19 13.41
N TYR A 367 17.91 4.57 12.28
CA TYR A 367 17.20 5.20 11.15
C TYR A 367 15.84 4.54 10.88
N ASN A 368 15.43 3.57 11.70
CA ASN A 368 14.15 2.89 11.53
C ASN A 368 12.99 3.78 11.99
N PHE A 369 12.29 4.38 11.03
CA PHE A 369 11.18 5.28 11.31
C PHE A 369 9.95 4.56 11.91
N ASP A 370 9.74 3.27 11.65
CA ASP A 370 8.60 2.53 12.20
C ASP A 370 8.75 2.36 13.71
N ILE A 371 9.98 2.10 14.18
CA ILE A 371 10.29 2.05 15.62
C ILE A 371 10.07 3.43 16.25
N GLN A 372 10.53 4.51 15.60
CA GLN A 372 10.31 5.87 16.11
C GLN A 372 8.82 6.23 16.20
N LEU A 373 8.02 5.89 15.18
CA LEU A 373 6.57 6.10 15.22
C LEU A 373 5.91 5.26 16.32
N ALA A 374 6.36 4.03 16.56
CA ALA A 374 5.86 3.18 17.64
C ALA A 374 6.25 3.73 19.04
N LEU A 375 7.47 4.26 19.19
CA LEU A 375 7.93 4.94 20.40
C LEU A 375 7.08 6.19 20.67
N MET A 376 6.85 7.04 19.66
CA MET A 376 5.99 8.22 19.80
C MET A 376 4.59 7.88 20.31
N LYS A 377 3.96 6.84 19.75
CA LYS A 377 2.65 6.35 20.22
C LYS A 377 2.70 5.93 21.70
N SER A 378 3.76 5.25 22.10
CA SER A 378 3.93 4.76 23.47
C SER A 378 4.22 5.91 24.45
N PHE A 379 5.11 6.84 24.09
CA PHE A 379 5.41 8.04 24.86
C PHE A 379 4.18 8.92 25.07
N GLU A 380 3.33 9.05 24.04
CA GLU A 380 2.08 9.78 24.18
C GLU A 380 1.15 9.14 25.21
N ARG A 381 0.99 7.82 25.20
CA ARG A 381 0.12 7.10 26.16
C ARG A 381 0.58 7.27 27.60
N VAL A 382 1.90 7.36 27.84
CA VAL A 382 2.47 7.55 29.18
C VAL A 382 2.73 9.02 29.53
N GLY A 383 2.41 9.97 28.64
CA GLY A 383 2.63 11.41 28.87
C GLY A 383 4.11 11.86 28.84
N ALA A 384 5.00 11.08 28.24
CA ALA A 384 6.44 11.38 28.15
C ALA A 384 6.76 12.42 27.06
N CYS A 385 6.43 13.68 27.33
CA CYS A 385 6.51 14.80 26.37
C CYS A 385 7.92 15.04 25.80
N THR A 386 8.96 14.93 26.65
CA THR A 386 10.35 15.16 26.24
C THR A 386 10.79 14.08 25.25
N SER A 387 10.59 12.80 25.60
CA SER A 387 10.93 11.66 24.75
C SER A 387 10.12 11.66 23.45
N TYR A 388 8.84 12.02 23.50
CA TYR A 388 8.03 12.22 22.29
C TYR A 388 8.65 13.28 21.37
N SER A 389 9.03 14.44 21.93
CA SER A 389 9.59 15.55 21.15
C SER A 389 10.91 15.17 20.50
N GLU A 390 11.77 14.43 21.22
CA GLU A 390 13.01 13.89 20.71
C GLU A 390 12.78 12.89 19.56
N SER A 391 11.86 11.94 19.73
CA SER A 391 11.47 11.01 18.68
C SER A 391 10.93 11.71 17.43
N TYR A 392 10.06 12.72 17.60
CA TYR A 392 9.53 13.51 16.49
C TYR A 392 10.65 14.27 15.74
N ASP A 393 11.61 14.83 16.46
CA ASP A 393 12.75 15.51 15.88
C ASP A 393 13.69 14.56 15.13
N ASN A 394 13.90 13.35 15.65
CA ASN A 394 14.71 12.30 15.03
C ASN A 394 14.14 11.81 13.69
N LEU A 395 12.82 11.88 13.49
CA LEU A 395 12.19 11.59 12.19
C LEU A 395 12.58 12.61 11.10
N GLY A 396 13.05 13.80 11.48
CA GLY A 396 13.53 14.81 10.53
C GLY A 396 12.43 15.31 9.57
N ILE A 397 11.17 15.34 10.02
CA ILE A 397 10.00 15.69 9.20
C ILE A 397 10.17 17.08 8.57
N LYS A 398 10.05 17.13 7.23
CA LYS A 398 10.24 18.34 6.41
C LYS A 398 9.40 18.32 5.14
N GLY A 399 9.19 19.50 4.55
CA GLY A 399 8.48 19.65 3.27
C GLY A 399 7.07 19.06 3.32
N VAL A 400 6.69 18.30 2.28
CA VAL A 400 5.38 17.63 2.19
C VAL A 400 5.09 16.67 3.35
N GLN A 401 6.11 16.17 4.06
CA GLN A 401 5.90 15.33 5.24
C GLN A 401 5.26 16.08 6.40
N LEU A 402 5.42 17.42 6.46
CA LEU A 402 4.73 18.22 7.47
C LEU A 402 3.22 18.20 7.23
N GLU A 403 2.78 18.10 5.97
CA GLU A 403 1.36 17.99 5.64
C GLU A 403 0.77 16.64 6.05
N SER A 404 1.54 15.56 5.87
CA SER A 404 1.06 14.20 6.14
C SER A 404 1.30 13.73 7.58
N LEU A 405 2.30 14.26 8.29
CA LEU A 405 2.70 13.82 9.64
C LEU A 405 2.78 14.96 10.66
N GLY A 406 2.62 16.22 10.27
CA GLY A 406 2.64 17.37 11.18
C GLY A 406 1.55 17.31 12.24
N PHE A 407 0.39 16.73 11.89
CA PHE A 407 -0.73 16.55 12.80
C PHE A 407 -0.37 15.73 14.05
N LEU A 408 0.62 14.83 13.97
CA LEU A 408 1.05 14.02 15.12
C LEU A 408 1.58 14.92 16.24
N SER A 409 2.49 15.83 15.90
CA SER A 409 3.04 16.77 16.87
C SER A 409 1.99 17.73 17.39
N LEU A 410 1.11 18.25 16.52
CA LEU A 410 0.09 19.18 16.96
C LEU A 410 -0.88 18.52 17.95
N ARG A 411 -1.37 17.32 17.63
CA ARG A 411 -2.25 16.55 18.52
C ARG A 411 -1.61 16.30 19.89
N HIS A 412 -0.36 15.83 19.90
CA HIS A 412 0.37 15.59 21.15
C HIS A 412 0.61 16.88 21.94
N SER A 413 1.07 17.93 21.28
CA SER A 413 1.35 19.20 21.95
C SER A 413 0.10 19.83 22.55
N LEU A 414 -1.06 19.69 21.90
CA LEU A 414 -2.32 20.18 22.45
C LEU A 414 -2.77 19.36 23.64
N SER A 415 -2.67 18.03 23.57
CA SER A 415 -3.09 17.16 24.68
C SER A 415 -2.20 17.32 25.91
N GLN A 416 -0.92 17.64 25.72
CA GLN A 416 0.07 17.79 26.79
C GLN A 416 0.45 19.25 27.11
N LEU A 417 -0.19 20.23 26.46
CA LEU A 417 0.13 21.66 26.60
C LEU A 417 1.61 21.99 26.30
N ASN A 418 2.25 21.24 25.41
CA ASN A 418 3.63 21.46 24.98
C ASN A 418 3.70 22.51 23.84
N PHE A 419 3.52 23.78 24.22
CA PHE A 419 3.51 24.92 23.28
C PHE A 419 4.83 25.14 22.55
N SER A 420 5.95 24.70 23.13
CA SER A 420 7.27 24.79 22.49
C SER A 420 7.32 23.96 21.21
N LEU A 421 6.89 22.70 21.30
CA LEU A 421 6.81 21.81 20.16
C LEU A 421 5.79 22.31 19.11
N THR A 422 4.62 22.80 19.54
CA THR A 422 3.64 23.43 18.62
C THR A 422 4.25 24.57 17.83
N SER A 423 4.91 25.51 18.51
CA SER A 423 5.51 26.68 17.85
C SER A 423 6.61 26.28 16.87
N LYS A 424 7.39 25.24 17.18
CA LYS A 424 8.46 24.74 16.31
C LYS A 424 7.90 24.14 15.02
N VAL A 425 6.90 23.27 15.12
CA VAL A 425 6.29 22.62 13.95
C VAL A 425 5.54 23.64 13.10
N GLN A 426 4.84 24.58 13.73
CA GLN A 426 4.18 25.67 13.03
C GLN A 426 5.15 26.48 12.18
N GLN A 427 6.28 26.92 12.75
CA GLN A 427 7.26 27.70 11.99
C GLN A 427 7.81 26.92 10.78
N LYS A 428 7.95 25.60 10.90
CA LYS A 428 8.36 24.74 9.77
C LYS A 428 7.25 24.67 8.71
N GLN A 429 6.01 24.48 9.12
CA GLN A 429 4.86 24.35 8.23
C GLN A 429 4.59 25.65 7.45
N TRP A 430 4.63 26.81 8.11
CA TRP A 430 4.51 28.12 7.46
C TRP A 430 5.60 28.37 6.40
N LYS A 431 6.85 28.01 6.74
CA LYS A 431 7.96 28.09 5.77
C LYS A 431 7.71 27.17 4.58
N TYR A 432 7.30 25.93 4.83
CA TYR A 432 6.97 24.98 3.78
C TYR A 432 5.87 25.49 2.86
N LEU A 433 4.72 25.93 3.39
CA LEU A 433 3.59 26.44 2.59
C LEU A 433 4.00 27.64 1.73
N THR A 434 4.78 28.57 2.30
CA THR A 434 5.27 29.76 1.57
C THR A 434 6.20 29.38 0.42
N HIS A 435 7.19 28.52 0.69
CA HIS A 435 8.14 28.06 -0.34
C HIS A 435 7.43 27.22 -1.41
N ASN A 436 6.53 26.33 -1.00
CA ASN A 436 5.81 25.47 -1.93
C ASN A 436 4.88 26.28 -2.86
N ALA A 437 4.24 27.35 -2.37
CA ALA A 437 3.45 28.24 -3.24
C ALA A 437 4.32 28.91 -4.32
N GLN A 438 5.53 29.34 -3.97
CA GLN A 438 6.50 29.91 -4.92
C GLN A 438 6.98 28.84 -5.92
N ASP A 439 7.44 27.71 -5.42
CA ASP A 439 7.96 26.61 -6.25
C ASP A 439 6.90 26.09 -7.22
N LEU A 440 5.65 25.91 -6.79
CA LEU A 440 4.56 25.48 -7.66
C LEU A 440 4.23 26.51 -8.74
N SER A 441 4.27 27.80 -8.43
CA SER A 441 4.08 28.85 -9.44
C SER A 441 5.13 28.74 -10.54
N ASP A 442 6.40 28.62 -10.17
CA ASP A 442 7.52 28.51 -11.11
C ASP A 442 7.45 27.20 -11.93
N MET A 443 7.09 26.09 -11.28
CA MET A 443 6.96 24.79 -11.95
C MET A 443 5.79 24.75 -12.93
N LYS A 444 4.67 25.43 -12.65
CA LYS A 444 3.56 25.57 -13.62
C LYS A 444 3.99 26.33 -14.88
N VAL A 445 4.74 27.43 -14.71
CA VAL A 445 5.29 28.19 -15.85
C VAL A 445 6.25 27.33 -16.66
N LYS A 446 7.12 26.58 -15.98
CA LYS A 446 8.06 25.66 -16.64
C LYS A 446 7.34 24.54 -17.39
N ALA A 447 6.33 23.92 -16.79
CA ALA A 447 5.53 22.88 -17.44
C ALA A 447 4.85 23.40 -18.72
N LEU A 448 4.36 24.65 -18.72
CA LEU A 448 3.83 25.31 -19.92
C LEU A 448 4.91 25.55 -20.99
N GLN A 449 6.10 26.01 -20.60
CA GLN A 449 7.22 26.22 -21.51
C GLN A 449 7.72 24.92 -22.15
N ASP A 450 7.70 23.83 -21.39
CA ASP A 450 8.14 22.50 -21.80
C ASP A 450 7.01 21.69 -22.49
N PHE A 451 5.81 22.27 -22.66
CA PHE A 451 4.60 21.61 -23.18
C PHE A 451 4.20 20.33 -22.42
N ASN A 452 4.52 20.23 -21.13
CA ASN A 452 4.18 19.11 -20.26
C ASN A 452 2.83 19.32 -19.56
N TYR A 453 1.75 19.19 -20.31
CA TYR A 453 0.39 19.45 -19.80
C TYR A 453 -0.08 18.48 -18.72
N GLY A 454 0.36 17.21 -18.76
CA GLY A 454 0.01 16.24 -17.72
C GLY A 454 0.60 16.63 -16.36
N GLN A 455 1.82 17.15 -16.32
CA GLN A 455 2.42 17.63 -15.08
C GLN A 455 1.82 18.96 -14.60
N LEU A 456 1.35 19.80 -15.53
CA LEU A 456 0.62 21.02 -15.18
C LEU A 456 -0.68 20.70 -14.43
N GLU A 457 -1.43 19.70 -14.87
CA GLU A 457 -2.63 19.21 -14.16
C GLU A 457 -2.28 18.75 -12.75
N ASN A 458 -1.24 17.92 -12.60
CA ASN A 458 -0.76 17.46 -11.29
C ASN A 458 -0.40 18.62 -10.35
N PHE A 459 0.23 19.69 -10.86
CA PHE A 459 0.57 20.87 -10.06
C PHE A 459 -0.66 21.65 -9.61
N ILE A 460 -1.66 21.82 -10.50
CA ILE A 460 -2.92 22.51 -10.17
C ILE A 460 -3.71 21.70 -9.13
N GLU A 461 -3.79 20.38 -9.31
CA GLU A 461 -4.46 19.49 -8.35
C GLU A 461 -3.78 19.53 -6.98
N TYR A 462 -2.45 19.45 -6.95
CA TYR A 462 -1.70 19.48 -5.70
C TYR A 462 -1.79 20.84 -4.97
N GLU A 463 -1.78 21.96 -5.70
CA GLU A 463 -2.06 23.29 -5.14
C GLU A 463 -3.46 23.35 -4.52
N GLY A 464 -4.46 22.81 -5.23
CA GLY A 464 -5.82 22.69 -4.74
C GLY A 464 -5.96 21.80 -3.51
N PHE A 465 -5.20 20.70 -3.46
CA PHE A 465 -5.12 19.81 -2.30
C PHE A 465 -4.56 20.53 -1.09
N LEU A 466 -3.40 21.21 -1.21
CA LEU A 466 -2.79 21.92 -0.10
C LEU A 466 -3.67 23.06 0.43
N ALA A 467 -4.32 23.82 -0.46
CA ALA A 467 -5.24 24.89 -0.07
C ALA A 467 -6.47 24.39 0.70
N LYS A 468 -6.83 23.10 0.55
CA LYS A 468 -7.99 22.47 1.18
C LYS A 468 -7.59 21.38 2.17
N SER A 469 -6.31 21.25 2.49
CA SER A 469 -5.88 20.23 3.41
C SER A 469 -6.48 20.49 4.79
N TYR A 470 -6.99 19.43 5.40
CA TYR A 470 -7.52 19.47 6.76
C TYR A 470 -6.48 20.00 7.75
N PHE A 471 -5.21 19.55 7.63
CA PHE A 471 -4.17 19.93 8.58
C PHE A 471 -3.81 21.41 8.46
N ALA A 472 -3.57 21.91 7.24
CA ALA A 472 -3.33 23.33 7.00
C ALA A 472 -4.51 24.21 7.47
N ALA A 473 -5.75 23.84 7.12
CA ALA A 473 -6.94 24.58 7.54
C ALA A 473 -7.07 24.63 9.07
N PHE A 474 -6.89 23.49 9.73
CA PHE A 474 -6.92 23.39 11.19
C PHE A 474 -5.85 24.27 11.84
N GLU A 475 -4.62 24.23 11.35
CA GLU A 475 -3.52 25.02 11.90
C GLU A 475 -3.79 26.53 11.80
N PHE A 476 -4.26 27.00 10.63
CA PHE A 476 -4.64 28.40 10.44
C PHE A 476 -5.76 28.83 11.39
N GLU A 477 -6.83 28.04 11.49
CA GLU A 477 -7.97 28.35 12.36
C GLU A 477 -7.58 28.32 13.84
N TYR A 478 -6.84 27.29 14.27
CA TYR A 478 -6.34 27.15 15.63
C TYR A 478 -5.48 28.36 16.01
N TYR A 479 -4.56 28.76 15.14
CA TYR A 479 -3.66 29.87 15.43
C TYR A 479 -4.38 31.21 15.49
N GLU A 480 -5.29 31.50 14.56
CA GLU A 480 -6.09 32.72 14.61
C GLU A 480 -6.89 32.82 15.90
N ARG A 481 -7.49 31.71 16.35
CA ARG A 481 -8.17 31.64 17.66
C ARG A 481 -7.21 31.88 18.81
N MET A 482 -6.05 31.21 18.85
CA MET A 482 -5.07 31.41 19.92
C MET A 482 -4.56 32.85 19.97
N ARG A 483 -4.30 33.46 18.81
CA ARG A 483 -3.89 34.86 18.70
C ARG A 483 -4.97 35.82 19.24
N GLN A 484 -6.23 35.57 18.91
CA GLN A 484 -7.36 36.34 19.45
C GLN A 484 -7.49 36.18 20.97
N LEU A 485 -7.38 34.95 21.49
CA LEU A 485 -7.40 34.67 22.92
C LEU A 485 -6.29 35.43 23.66
N PHE A 486 -5.05 35.38 23.15
CA PHE A 486 -3.92 36.11 23.73
C PHE A 486 -4.11 37.63 23.64
N SER A 487 -4.58 38.15 22.51
CA SER A 487 -4.87 39.58 22.34
C SER A 487 -5.92 40.06 23.34
N ASN A 488 -7.01 39.30 23.51
CA ASN A 488 -8.07 39.62 24.46
C ASN A 488 -7.56 39.57 25.91
N PHE A 489 -6.74 38.56 26.24
CA PHE A 489 -6.10 38.45 27.55
C PHE A 489 -5.19 39.64 27.86
N VAL A 490 -4.33 40.04 26.92
CA VAL A 490 -3.40 41.18 27.08
C VAL A 490 -4.17 42.50 27.20
N ASN A 491 -5.25 42.67 26.45
CA ASN A 491 -6.06 43.89 26.45
C ASN A 491 -7.06 43.97 27.61
N GLY A 492 -7.11 42.95 28.50
CA GLY A 492 -8.04 42.91 29.63
C GLY A 492 -9.52 42.83 29.22
N THR A 493 -9.79 42.44 27.96
CA THR A 493 -11.15 42.31 27.44
C THR A 493 -11.75 41.00 27.95
N GLN A 494 -12.94 41.05 28.57
CA GLN A 494 -13.65 39.83 28.96
C GLN A 494 -13.86 38.93 27.75
N LEU A 495 -13.53 37.65 27.92
CA LEU A 495 -13.71 36.60 26.93
C LEU A 495 -15.22 36.36 26.70
N ASN A 496 -15.80 37.04 25.71
CA ASN A 496 -17.07 36.63 25.12
C ASN A 496 -16.78 35.45 24.17
N ILE A 497 -16.63 34.25 24.73
CA ILE A 497 -16.62 33.02 23.94
C ILE A 497 -18.08 32.75 23.54
N GLN A 498 -18.55 33.43 22.48
CA GLN A 498 -19.71 32.95 21.75
C GLN A 498 -19.26 31.71 20.97
N LEU A 499 -19.55 30.52 21.52
CA LEU A 499 -19.59 29.31 20.73
C LEU A 499 -20.68 29.53 19.68
N GLY A 500 -20.27 29.87 18.45
CA GLY A 500 -21.15 30.38 17.41
C GLY A 500 -22.22 29.39 17.00
N GLY A 501 -23.45 29.59 17.50
CA GLY A 501 -24.67 29.24 16.79
C GLY A 501 -25.14 30.48 16.03
N GLY A 502 -24.89 30.55 14.72
CA GLY A 502 -25.35 31.67 13.90
C GLY A 502 -24.76 31.69 12.50
N ASP A 503 -25.54 31.15 11.55
CA ASP A 503 -25.58 31.43 10.11
C ASP A 503 -24.39 32.21 9.51
N SER A 504 -23.32 31.47 9.19
CA SER A 504 -22.41 31.83 8.11
C SER A 504 -22.29 30.63 7.18
N HIS A 505 -22.32 30.86 5.86
CA HIS A 505 -22.28 29.83 4.83
C HIS A 505 -20.92 29.09 4.71
N TYR A 506 -20.16 29.01 5.79
CA TYR A 506 -19.00 28.14 5.94
C TYR A 506 -19.31 27.17 7.08
N SER A 507 -19.45 25.89 6.76
CA SER A 507 -19.63 24.83 7.77
C SER A 507 -18.52 24.95 8.80
N SER A 508 -18.90 25.25 10.04
CA SER A 508 -17.96 25.55 11.11
C SER A 508 -17.09 24.32 11.41
N GLY A 509 -15.77 24.52 11.61
CA GLY A 509 -14.85 23.44 12.00
C GLY A 509 -15.20 22.77 13.34
N VAL A 510 -16.15 23.33 14.10
CA VAL A 510 -16.70 22.74 15.33
C VAL A 510 -17.56 21.51 15.02
N ASP A 511 -18.31 21.51 13.90
CA ASP A 511 -19.06 20.33 13.45
C ASP A 511 -18.12 19.18 13.03
N LEU A 512 -16.91 19.49 12.54
CA LEU A 512 -15.91 18.48 12.16
C LEU A 512 -15.22 17.86 13.38
N ILE A 513 -15.02 18.62 14.46
CA ILE A 513 -14.46 18.10 15.72
C ILE A 513 -15.52 17.26 16.46
N GLU A 514 -16.79 17.69 16.48
CA GLU A 514 -17.88 16.87 17.03
C GLU A 514 -18.17 15.63 16.18
N GLN A 515 -18.09 15.70 14.85
CA GLN A 515 -18.23 14.53 13.97
C GLN A 515 -17.04 13.58 14.10
N GLY A 516 -15.82 14.10 14.29
CA GLY A 516 -14.62 13.31 14.58
C GLY A 516 -14.72 12.57 15.92
N MET A 517 -15.17 13.23 16.98
CA MET A 517 -15.38 12.60 18.29
C MET A 517 -16.59 11.64 18.31
N LYS A 518 -17.67 11.91 17.56
CA LYS A 518 -18.79 10.97 17.39
C LYS A 518 -18.39 9.74 16.58
N TYR A 519 -17.47 9.85 15.63
CA TYR A 519 -16.93 8.69 14.92
C TYR A 519 -16.11 7.78 15.84
N GLU A 520 -15.37 8.35 16.79
CA GLU A 520 -14.60 7.59 17.78
C GLU A 520 -15.50 6.89 18.81
N GLN A 521 -16.67 7.45 19.11
CA GLN A 521 -17.71 6.84 19.96
C GLN A 521 -18.61 5.83 19.23
N LEU A 522 -18.70 5.90 17.89
CA LEU A 522 -19.41 4.92 17.05
C LEU A 522 -18.50 3.77 16.58
N SER A 523 -17.17 3.90 16.76
CA SER A 523 -16.19 2.84 16.53
C SER A 523 -15.77 2.07 17.79
N GLN A 524 -16.34 2.42 18.96
CA GLN A 524 -16.36 1.60 20.18
C GLN A 524 -17.67 0.82 20.24
#